data_AF-A0A967MP42-F1
#
_entry.id   AF-A0A967MP42-F1
#
_cell.length_a   1.000
_cell.length_b   1.000
_cell.length_c   1.000
_cell.angle_alpha   90.00
_cell.angle_beta   90.00
_cell.angle_gamma   90.00
#
_symmetry.space_group_name_H-M   'P 1'
#
loop_
_entity.id
_entity.type
_entity.pdbx_description
1 polymer ?
#
loop_
_entity_poly.entity_id
_entity_poly.type
_entity_poly.pdbx_seq_one_letter_code
_entity_poly.pdbx_strand_id
1 'polypeptide(L)'
;MTTREVKPMNGVDTPTLFATINAVEEQPELAKFRFRASNRWVSGTHSVTAPERFDGAGGTHEHTHGFTFESDHPQVLVGTGKAPTPVEYLMYGLLGCLTAG
;
A
#
# COMPACT_ATOMS: atom_id res chain seq x y z
N MET A 1 -13.68 -30.20 -23.32
CA MET A 1 -12.84 -29.06 -22.90
C MET A 1 -12.18 -29.43 -21.59
N THR A 2 -10.86 -29.54 -21.54
CA THR A 2 -10.13 -29.75 -20.28
C THR A 2 -9.99 -28.41 -19.57
N THR A 3 -10.77 -28.20 -18.51
CA THR A 3 -10.60 -27.06 -17.61
C THR A 3 -9.23 -27.19 -16.94
N ARG A 4 -8.32 -26.26 -17.22
CA ARG A 4 -6.99 -26.25 -16.62
C ARG A 4 -7.12 -25.78 -15.18
N GLU A 5 -6.62 -26.59 -14.24
CA GLU A 5 -6.52 -26.23 -12.83
C GLU A 5 -5.63 -24.99 -12.67
N VAL A 6 -6.15 -23.96 -12.00
CA VAL A 6 -5.39 -22.77 -11.63
C VAL A 6 -4.46 -23.16 -10.48
N LYS A 7 -3.16 -22.91 -10.62
CA LYS A 7 -2.14 -23.24 -9.62
C LYS A 7 -1.35 -21.99 -9.24
N PRO A 8 -0.88 -21.88 -7.99
CA PRO A 8 -0.03 -20.77 -7.56
C PRO A 8 1.13 -20.53 -8.52
N MET A 9 1.43 -19.26 -8.78
CA MET A 9 2.44 -18.84 -9.75
C MET A 9 3.24 -17.68 -9.17
N ASN A 10 4.57 -17.74 -9.27
CA ASN A 10 5.48 -16.72 -8.73
C ASN A 10 5.26 -16.40 -7.24
N GLY A 11 4.80 -17.38 -6.44
CA GLY A 11 4.49 -17.18 -5.03
C GLY A 11 3.13 -16.51 -4.75
N VAL A 12 2.35 -16.19 -5.79
CA VAL A 12 0.98 -15.68 -5.66
C VAL A 12 -0.02 -16.84 -5.60
N ASP A 13 -0.96 -16.77 -4.67
CA ASP A 13 -2.13 -17.66 -4.60
C ASP A 13 -3.14 -17.29 -5.70
N THR A 14 -2.81 -17.71 -6.93
CA THR A 14 -3.66 -17.45 -8.10
C THR A 14 -5.03 -18.13 -8.01
N PRO A 15 -5.24 -19.33 -7.41
CA PRO A 15 -6.58 -19.83 -7.13
C PRO A 15 -7.47 -18.82 -6.37
N THR A 16 -6.96 -18.27 -5.26
CA THR A 16 -7.71 -17.28 -4.47
C THR A 16 -7.91 -15.96 -5.22
N LEU A 17 -6.93 -15.53 -6.00
CA LEU A 17 -7.07 -14.34 -6.86
C LEU A 17 -8.24 -14.49 -7.84
N PHE A 18 -8.33 -15.59 -8.58
CA PHE A 18 -9.44 -15.82 -9.52
C PHE A 18 -10.79 -15.97 -8.81
N ALA A 19 -10.82 -16.59 -7.62
CA ALA A 19 -12.03 -16.62 -6.80
C ALA A 19 -12.46 -15.20 -6.39
N THR A 20 -11.51 -14.32 -6.07
CA THR A 20 -11.77 -12.92 -5.73
C THR A 20 -12.30 -12.13 -6.94
N ILE A 21 -11.77 -12.38 -8.14
CA ILE A 21 -12.29 -11.79 -9.39
C ILE A 21 -13.76 -12.15 -9.57
N ASN A 22 -14.12 -13.43 -9.46
CA ASN A 22 -15.51 -13.87 -9.59
C ASN A 22 -16.42 -13.21 -8.53
N ALA A 23 -15.96 -13.13 -7.28
CA ALA A 23 -16.72 -12.47 -6.22
C ALA A 23 -16.97 -10.98 -6.51
N VAL A 24 -15.98 -10.28 -7.08
CA VAL A 24 -16.10 -8.88 -7.50
C VAL A 24 -17.01 -8.72 -8.72
N GLU A 25 -17.00 -9.67 -9.66
CA GLU A 25 -17.93 -9.67 -10.79
C GLU A 25 -19.39 -9.78 -10.33
N GLU A 26 -19.65 -10.61 -9.31
CA GLU A 26 -20.96 -10.75 -8.69
C GLU A 26 -21.35 -9.53 -7.83
N GLN A 27 -20.38 -8.92 -7.14
CA GLN A 27 -20.56 -7.82 -6.19
C GLN A 27 -19.49 -6.72 -6.40
N PRO A 28 -19.67 -5.81 -7.37
CA PRO A 28 -18.66 -4.82 -7.76
C PRO A 28 -18.23 -3.88 -6.64
N GLU A 29 -19.07 -3.65 -5.63
CA GLU A 29 -18.73 -2.87 -4.45
C GLU A 29 -17.58 -3.46 -3.62
N LEU A 30 -17.31 -4.76 -3.71
CA LEU A 30 -16.18 -5.40 -3.02
C LEU A 30 -14.82 -4.87 -3.50
N ALA A 31 -14.75 -4.33 -4.72
CA ALA A 31 -13.55 -3.72 -5.28
C ALA A 31 -13.30 -2.28 -4.79
N LYS A 32 -14.19 -1.68 -3.99
CA LYS A 32 -14.02 -0.31 -3.50
C LYS A 32 -13.13 -0.31 -2.26
N PHE A 33 -11.91 0.22 -2.41
CA PHE A 33 -10.97 0.40 -1.31
C PHE A 33 -10.76 1.87 -0.99
N ARG A 34 -10.59 2.18 0.29
CA ARG A 34 -10.19 3.51 0.78
C ARG A 34 -9.08 3.38 1.81
N PHE A 35 -7.88 3.75 1.40
CA PHE A 35 -6.71 3.85 2.26
C PHE A 35 -6.60 5.25 2.87
N ARG A 36 -5.98 5.33 4.05
CA ARG A 36 -5.83 6.57 4.83
C ARG A 36 -4.47 6.58 5.52
N ALA A 37 -3.97 7.77 5.80
CA ALA A 37 -2.79 7.98 6.61
C ALA A 37 -2.92 9.35 7.31
N SER A 38 -2.32 9.47 8.49
CA SER A 38 -2.11 10.75 9.16
C SER A 38 -0.65 11.13 9.14
N ASN A 39 -0.38 12.43 9.11
CA ASN A 39 0.97 12.99 9.18
C ASN A 39 1.06 14.01 10.31
N ARG A 40 2.20 14.02 11.00
CA ARG A 40 2.53 14.99 12.03
C ARG A 40 3.85 15.66 11.67
N TRP A 41 3.82 16.98 11.49
CA TRP A 41 5.04 17.79 11.45
C TRP A 41 5.79 17.70 12.79
N VAL A 42 7.12 17.59 12.72
CA VAL A 42 7.97 17.52 13.92
C VAL A 42 8.79 18.79 14.07
N SER A 43 9.65 19.10 13.09
CA SER A 43 10.47 20.32 13.07
C SER A 43 11.12 20.51 11.70
N GLY A 44 11.33 21.75 11.26
CA GLY A 44 11.93 22.01 9.94
C GLY A 44 11.22 21.24 8.83
N THR A 45 11.98 20.50 8.02
CA THR A 45 11.49 19.61 6.94
C THR A 45 11.09 18.21 7.42
N HIS A 46 11.21 17.91 8.72
CA HIS A 46 10.96 16.60 9.30
C HIS A 46 9.49 16.41 9.69
N SER A 47 8.90 15.28 9.28
CA SER A 47 7.54 14.86 9.65
C SER A 47 7.46 13.34 9.80
N VAL A 48 6.41 12.86 10.48
CA VAL A 48 6.13 11.44 10.68
C VAL A 48 4.74 11.11 10.15
N THR A 49 4.65 10.15 9.24
CA THR A 49 3.41 9.63 8.65
C THR A 49 3.11 8.23 9.18
N ALA A 50 1.86 7.94 9.50
CA ALA A 50 1.40 6.61 9.86
C ALA A 50 0.18 6.22 9.00
N PRO A 51 0.17 5.05 8.35
CA PRO A 51 -1.03 4.49 7.76
C PRO A 51 -2.09 4.25 8.84
N GLU A 52 -3.34 4.46 8.47
CA GLU A 52 -4.51 4.18 9.30
C GLU A 52 -5.24 2.94 8.78
N ARG A 53 -6.26 2.49 9.53
CA ARG A 53 -7.21 1.50 9.04
C ARG A 53 -7.76 1.87 7.66
N PHE A 54 -8.04 0.86 6.85
CA PHE A 54 -8.61 1.03 5.52
C PHE A 54 -9.95 0.32 5.41
N ASP A 55 -10.80 0.80 4.49
CA ASP A 55 -12.05 0.13 4.15
C ASP A 55 -11.88 -0.57 2.81
N GLY A 56 -12.46 -1.77 2.67
CA GLY A 56 -12.40 -2.58 1.46
C GLY A 56 -13.06 -3.93 1.63
N ALA A 57 -13.42 -4.60 0.54
CA ALA A 57 -14.07 -5.92 0.58
C ALA A 57 -15.26 -6.01 1.57
N GLY A 58 -16.06 -4.93 1.64
CA GLY A 58 -17.25 -4.87 2.50
C GLY A 58 -17.00 -4.60 3.99
N GLY A 59 -15.77 -4.31 4.43
CA GLY A 59 -15.46 -4.07 5.84
C GLY A 59 -14.31 -3.10 6.09
N THR A 60 -14.09 -2.80 7.37
CA THR A 60 -12.94 -2.03 7.87
C THR A 60 -11.86 -2.98 8.35
N HIS A 61 -10.61 -2.73 7.96
CA HIS A 61 -9.46 -3.58 8.23
C HIS A 61 -8.39 -2.80 8.98
N GLU A 62 -7.85 -3.43 10.02
CA GLU A 62 -6.71 -2.92 10.79
C GLU A 62 -5.41 -3.54 10.28
N HIS A 63 -4.30 -2.79 10.35
CA HIS A 63 -2.99 -3.37 10.10
C HIS A 63 -2.61 -4.33 11.23
N THR A 64 -1.95 -5.44 10.89
CA THR A 64 -1.46 -6.40 11.90
C THR A 64 -0.39 -5.80 12.81
N HIS A 65 0.30 -4.75 12.34
CA HIS A 65 1.33 -4.00 13.07
C HIS A 65 1.22 -2.51 12.74
N GLY A 66 1.61 -1.65 13.67
CA GLY A 66 1.70 -0.21 13.43
C GLY A 66 2.93 0.13 12.58
N PHE A 67 2.75 0.92 11.53
CA PHE A 67 3.84 1.43 10.70
C PHE A 67 3.98 2.94 10.88
N THR A 68 5.22 3.41 10.93
CA THR A 68 5.54 4.84 10.94
C THR A 68 6.67 5.12 9.97
N PHE A 69 6.51 6.15 9.15
CA PHE A 69 7.48 6.57 8.14
C PHE A 69 7.88 8.01 8.43
N GLU A 70 9.16 8.22 8.67
CA GLU A 70 9.70 9.57 8.80
C GLU A 70 10.05 10.12 7.42
N SER A 71 9.88 11.42 7.22
CA SER A 71 10.34 12.08 5.99
C SER A 71 11.10 13.35 6.34
N ASP A 72 12.18 13.63 5.62
CA ASP A 72 13.03 14.81 5.78
C ASP A 72 13.59 15.23 4.42
N HIS A 73 14.53 16.18 4.37
CA HIS A 73 15.25 16.55 3.16
C HIS A 73 16.77 16.58 3.41
N PRO A 74 17.61 16.38 2.38
CA PRO A 74 19.04 16.61 2.51
C PRO A 74 19.35 18.09 2.75
N GLN A 75 20.56 18.39 3.26
CA GLN A 75 20.97 19.76 3.59
C GLN A 75 20.87 20.76 2.42
N VAL A 76 21.15 20.30 1.19
CA VAL A 76 21.01 21.13 -0.02
C VAL A 76 19.57 21.57 -0.29
N LEU A 77 18.60 20.83 0.27
CA LEU A 77 17.17 21.14 0.26
C LEU A 77 16.70 21.58 1.65
N VAL A 78 17.56 22.30 2.39
CA VAL A 78 17.30 22.92 3.70
C VAL A 78 16.83 21.96 4.81
N GLY A 79 17.07 20.66 4.66
CA GLY A 79 16.75 19.66 5.68
C GLY A 79 17.96 19.15 6.45
N THR A 80 17.75 18.09 7.24
CA THR A 80 18.79 17.54 8.13
C THR A 80 19.33 16.18 7.67
N GLY A 81 18.76 15.61 6.61
CA GLY A 81 19.14 14.29 6.09
C GLY A 81 18.82 13.13 7.04
N LYS A 82 17.87 13.30 7.96
CA LYS A 82 17.54 12.29 8.98
C LYS A 82 16.57 11.21 8.51
N ALA A 83 15.91 11.43 7.38
CA ALA A 83 14.96 10.50 6.77
C ALA A 83 14.89 10.72 5.26
N PRO A 84 14.37 9.75 4.48
CA PRO A 84 14.17 9.92 3.04
C PRO A 84 13.24 11.10 2.72
N THR A 85 13.41 11.65 1.53
CA THR A 85 12.51 12.67 1.00
C THR A 85 11.13 12.09 0.71
N PRO A 86 10.07 12.92 0.80
CA PRO A 86 8.74 12.49 0.38
C PRO A 86 8.69 11.97 -1.07
N VAL A 87 9.53 12.51 -1.97
CA VAL A 87 9.60 12.06 -3.37
C VAL A 87 10.25 10.69 -3.51
N GLU A 88 11.20 10.32 -2.65
CA GLU A 88 11.76 8.96 -2.59
C GLU A 88 10.73 7.96 -2.12
N TYR A 89 9.85 8.32 -1.18
CA TYR A 89 8.72 7.48 -0.78
C TYR A 89 7.72 7.27 -1.92
N LEU A 90 7.45 8.30 -2.73
CA LEU A 90 6.61 8.15 -3.91
C LEU A 90 7.22 7.15 -4.91
N MET A 91 8.53 7.26 -5.16
CA MET A 91 9.24 6.31 -6.02
C MET A 91 9.22 4.90 -5.45
N TYR A 92 9.42 4.74 -4.14
CA TYR A 92 9.32 3.44 -3.46
C TYR A 92 7.95 2.80 -3.67
N GLY A 93 6.87 3.55 -3.45
CA GLY A 93 5.50 3.07 -3.67
C GLY A 93 5.25 2.69 -5.14
N LEU A 94 5.69 3.53 -6.08
CA LEU A 94 5.56 3.27 -7.51
C LEU A 94 6.31 2.01 -7.94
N LEU A 95 7.56 1.85 -7.54
CA LEU A 95 8.38 0.69 -7.88
C LEU A 95 7.78 -0.60 -7.31
N GLY A 96 7.23 -0.55 -6.10
CA GLY A 96 6.47 -1.65 -5.52
C GLY A 96 5.27 -2.05 -6.37
N CYS A 97 4.44 -1.07 -6.75
CA CYS A 97 3.27 -1.33 -7.61
C CYS A 97 3.65 -1.88 -8.99
N LEU A 98 4.69 -1.36 -9.64
CA LEU A 98 5.13 -1.86 -10.95
C LEU A 98 5.69 -3.29 -10.88
N THR A 99 6.26 -3.68 -9.74
CA THR A 99 6.91 -4.99 -9.58
C THR A 99 5.92 -6.07 -9.16
N ALA A 100 4.96 -5.74 -8.29
CA ALA A 100 4.11 -6.72 -7.62
C ALA A 100 2.64 -6.28 -7.41
N GLY A 101 2.24 -5.13 -7.97
CA GLY A 101 0.87 -4.61 -7.89
C GLY A 101 -0.07 -5.11 -8.97
#